data_AF-A0AB35HLG2-F1
#
_entry.id   AF-A0AB35HLG2-F1
#
_cell.length_a   1.000
_cell.length_b   1.000
_cell.length_c   1.000
_cell.angle_alpha   90.00
_cell.angle_beta   90.00
_cell.angle_gamma   90.00
#
_symmetry.space_group_name_H-M   'P 1'
#
loop_
_entity.id
_entity.type
_entity.pdbx_description
1 polymer ?
#
loop_
_entity_poly.entity_id
_entity_poly.type
_entity_poly.pdbx_seq_one_letter_code
_entity_poly.pdbx_strand_id
1 'polypeptide(L)' 'MKIVQVFSHNALAAENVDGKTMVLVGKGIGFNRHKGDRIDKNIATKIYVESKQ' A
#
# COMPACT_ATOMS: atom_id res chain seq x y z
N MET A 1 5.56 0.60 6.44
CA MET A 1 5.06 1.66 5.54
C MET A 1 3.77 2.23 6.11
N LYS A 2 3.31 3.38 5.63
CA LYS A 2 2.06 4.01 6.07
C LYS A 2 1.06 4.06 4.92
N ILE A 3 -0.18 3.65 5.16
CA ILE A 3 -1.24 3.69 4.15
C ILE A 3 -1.59 5.15 3.85
N VAL A 4 -1.51 5.55 2.59
CA VAL A 4 -1.90 6.89 2.13
C VAL A 4 -3.31 6.90 1.55
N GLN A 5 -3.74 5.79 0.94
CA GLN A 5 -5.07 5.62 0.37
C GLN A 5 -5.44 4.14 0.29
N VAL A 6 -6.68 3.79 0.64
CA VAL A 6 -7.25 2.45 0.40
C VAL A 6 -8.12 2.53 -0.85
N PHE A 7 -7.83 1.71 -1.86
CA PHE A 7 -8.60 1.69 -3.11
C PHE A 7 -9.73 0.67 -3.06
N SER A 8 -9.49 -0.47 -2.40
CA SER A 8 -10.46 -1.55 -2.22
C SER A 8 -10.02 -2.50 -1.12
N HIS A 9 -10.78 -3.56 -0.86
CA HIS A 9 -10.36 -4.65 0.02
C HIS A 9 -9.05 -5.33 -0.42
N ASN A 10 -8.68 -5.26 -1.71
CA ASN A 10 -7.54 -5.99 -2.27
C ASN A 10 -6.43 -5.09 -2.80
N ALA A 11 -6.56 -3.77 -2.69
CA ALA A 11 -5.58 -2.82 -3.20
C ALA A 11 -5.54 -1.54 -2.37
N LEU A 12 -4.33 -1.05 -2.11
CA LEU A 12 -4.09 0.22 -1.41
C LEU A 12 -2.74 0.82 -1.82
N ALA A 13 -2.61 2.13 -1.63
CA ALA A 13 -1.35 2.84 -1.74
C ALA A 13 -0.73 3.06 -0.35
N ALA A 14 0.58 2.90 -0.27
CA ALA A 14 1.35 3.16 0.92
C ALA A 14 2.68 3.83 0.60
N GLU A 15 3.17 4.62 1.53
CA GLU A 15 4.41 5.37 1.42
C GLU A 15 5.46 4.80 2.38
N ASN A 16 6.71 4.75 1.93
CA ASN A 16 7.85 4.39 2.77
C ASN A 16 8.44 5.64 3.46
N VAL A 17 9.47 5.46 4.29
CA VAL A 17 10.12 6.57 5.01
C VAL A 17 10.88 7.54 4.09
N ASP A 18 11.17 7.11 2.86
CA ASP A 18 11.89 7.90 1.85
C ASP A 18 10.92 8.70 0.95
N GLY A 19 9.62 8.72 1.26
CA GLY A 19 8.59 9.39 0.47
C GLY A 19 8.25 8.68 -0.85
N LYS A 20 8.69 7.42 -1.04
CA LYS A 20 8.33 6.63 -2.22
C LYS A 20 6.96 6.01 -2.04
N THR A 21 6.04 6.37 -2.93
CA THR A 21 4.70 5.80 -3.03
C THR A 21 4.74 4.46 -3.77
N MET A 22 3.99 3.49 -3.26
CA MET A 22 3.78 2.23 -3.95
C MET A 22 2.36 1.72 -3.76
N VAL A 23 1.84 1.05 -4.79
CA VAL A 23 0.54 0.36 -4.75
C VAL A 23 0.78 -1.10 -4.40
N LEU A 24 0.14 -1.54 -3.33
CA LEU A 24 0.16 -2.90 -2.84
C LEU A 24 -1.15 -3.60 -3.25
N VAL A 25 -1.03 -4.76 -3.89
CA VAL A 25 -2.16 -5.60 -4.27
C VAL A 25 -2.01 -6.96 -3.61
N GLY A 26 -3.07 -7.43 -2.95
CA GLY A 26 -3.10 -8.71 -2.25
C GLY A 26 -4.49 -9.00 -1.68
N LYS A 27 -4.84 -10.27 -1.50
CA LYS A 27 -6.16 -10.67 -0.99
C LYS A 27 -6.38 -10.12 0.43
N GLY A 28 -7.42 -9.30 0.61
CA GLY A 28 -7.80 -8.71 1.90
C GLY A 28 -6.85 -7.64 2.43
N ILE A 29 -5.87 -7.19 1.65
CA ILE A 29 -4.83 -6.26 2.13
C ILE A 29 -5.38 -4.91 2.60
N GLY A 30 -6.50 -4.46 2.02
CA GLY A 30 -7.21 -3.23 2.38
C GLY A 30 -8.44 -3.45 3.24
N PHE A 31 -8.76 -4.71 3.59
CA PHE A 31 -9.91 -4.99 4.45
C PHE A 31 -9.68 -4.43 5.85
N ASN A 32 -10.66 -3.66 6.35
CA ASN A 32 -10.61 -2.99 7.64
C ASN A 32 -9.34 -2.13 7.87
N ARG A 33 -8.77 -1.58 6.78
CA ARG A 33 -7.63 -0.66 6.82
C ARG A 33 -8.08 0.75 6.54
N HIS A 34 -7.37 1.71 7.13
CA HIS A 34 -7.63 3.13 6.97
C HIS A 34 -6.36 3.90 6.59
N LYS A 35 -6.55 5.11 6.06
CA LYS A 35 -5.44 6.04 5.84
C LYS A 35 -4.74 6.29 7.17
N GLY A 36 -3.42 6.09 7.17
CA GLY A 36 -2.56 6.29 8.32
C GLY A 36 -2.14 5.01 9.05
N ASP A 37 -2.81 3.88 8.80
CA ASP A 37 -2.40 2.59 9.38
C ASP A 37 -1.02 2.17 8.89
N ARG A 38 -0.33 1.37 9.71
CA ARG A 38 0.93 0.74 9.32
C ARG A 38 0.64 -0.54 8.53
N ILE A 39 1.44 -0.75 7.50
CA ILE A 39 1.39 -1.96 6.68
C ILE A 39 2.78 -2.49 6.34
N ASP A 40 2.89 -3.82 6.29
CA ASP A 40 4.05 -4.55 5.77
C ASP A 40 3.83 -4.84 4.28
N LYS A 41 4.84 -4.55 3.45
CA LYS A 41 4.79 -4.85 2.01
C LYS A 41 4.84 -6.35 1.71
N ASN A 42 5.35 -7.18 2.63
CA ASN A 42 5.53 -8.61 2.41
C ASN A 42 4.21 -9.38 2.29
N ILE A 43 3.10 -8.81 2.76
CA ILE A 43 1.76 -9.41 2.61
C ILE A 43 1.16 -9.17 1.21
N ALA A 44 1.77 -8.29 0.42
CA ALA A 44 1.32 -7.99 -0.94
C ALA A 44 1.77 -9.10 -1.89
N THR A 45 0.86 -9.52 -2.77
CA THR A 45 1.16 -10.44 -3.87
C THR A 45 1.82 -9.71 -5.04
N LYS A 46 1.48 -8.44 -5.25
CA LYS A 46 2.11 -7.57 -6.24
C LYS A 46 2.38 -6.19 -5.64
N ILE A 47 3.51 -5.61 -6.03
CA ILE A 47 3.95 -4.29 -5.61
C ILE A 47 4.27 -3.49 -6.87
N TYR A 48 3.62 -2.34 -7.02
CA TYR A 48 3.92 -1.37 -8.08
C TYR A 48 4.55 -0.14 -7.43
N VAL A 49 5.79 0.17 -7.79
CA VAL A 49 6.51 1.33 -7.25
C VAL A 49 6.37 2.48 -8.23
N GLU A 50 6.02 3.66 -7.73
CA GLU A 50 6.02 4.86 -8.55
C GLU A 50 7.46 5.20 -8.96
N SER A 51 7.74 5.13 -10.26
CA SER A 51 8.97 5.68 -10.83
C SER A 51 8.64 7.08 -11.35
N LYS A 52 9.15 8.12 -10.68
CA LYS A 52 9.16 9.45 -11.28
C LYS A 52 10.17 9.42 -12.44
N GLN A 53 9.65 9.49 -13.68
CA GLN A 53 10.46 9.79 -14.86
C GLN A 53 10.81 11.28 -14.86
#